data_AF-A0A1H7C8Z5-F1
#
_entry.id   AF-A0A1H7C8Z5-F1
#
_cell.length_a   1.000
_cell.length_b   1.000
_cell.length_c   1.000
_cell.angle_alpha   90.00
_cell.angle_beta   90.00
_cell.angle_gamma   90.00
#
_symmetry.space_group_name_H-M   'P 1'
#
loop_
_entity.id
_entity.type
_entity.pdbx_description
1 polymer ?
#
loop_
_entity_poly.entity_id
_entity_poly.type
_entity_poly.pdbx_seq_one_letter_code
_entity_poly.pdbx_strand_id
1 'polypeptide(L)'
;MKRILLLLTITLFSGFTTYAQTKIKDGTVVSPGLPNVNAVLELESTNKGLLLPRVALEQTSISTPLNAHVAGMVVYNTATAGDVVPGYYYNDGSQWVKASGSAGTSNEPWNVQGSSTPASGNSEHIYQTGNVSIGKNSSAVGSSTLQVYGSVSTPIRSVTQSTTLTEEDYTVVCRQSSAIIVSLPDPATCAGRMYYIINNGTQAVTTNYAFEVATGVNQSTIPVAVNGINSPNPNFGQKYLLQSDGTKWVLISLG
;
A
#
# COMPACT_ATOMS: atom_id res chain seq x y z
N MET A 1 -40.04 32.40 -70.14
CA MET A 1 -39.44 32.92 -68.89
C MET A 1 -40.04 32.31 -67.61
N LYS A 2 -41.37 32.29 -67.41
CA LYS A 2 -42.00 31.73 -66.18
C LYS A 2 -41.65 30.26 -65.86
N ARG A 3 -41.54 29.37 -66.86
CA ARG A 3 -41.17 27.95 -66.67
C ARG A 3 -39.69 27.73 -66.33
N ILE A 4 -38.81 28.59 -66.84
CA ILE A 4 -37.36 28.56 -66.53
C ILE A 4 -37.11 29.07 -65.11
N LEU A 5 -37.84 30.11 -64.70
CA LEU A 5 -37.75 30.65 -63.34
C LEU A 5 -38.20 29.63 -62.28
N LEU A 6 -39.23 28.82 -62.59
CA LEU A 6 -39.73 27.74 -61.73
C LEU A 6 -38.74 26.57 -61.61
N LEU A 7 -38.09 26.18 -62.72
CA LEU A 7 -37.05 25.15 -62.72
C LEU A 7 -35.81 25.59 -61.94
N LEU A 8 -35.41 26.86 -62.06
CA LEU A 8 -34.29 27.43 -61.29
C LEU A 8 -34.59 27.50 -59.79
N THR A 9 -35.84 27.80 -59.40
CA THR A 9 -36.22 27.84 -57.97
C THR A 9 -36.24 26.46 -57.35
N ILE A 10 -36.70 25.43 -58.08
CA ILE A 10 -36.71 24.04 -57.58
C ILE A 10 -35.27 23.50 -57.43
N THR A 11 -34.36 23.81 -58.35
CA THR A 11 -32.94 23.41 -58.23
C THR A 11 -32.19 24.18 -57.13
N LEU A 12 -32.58 25.41 -56.82
CA LEU A 12 -31.98 26.19 -55.73
C LEU A 12 -32.34 25.63 -54.33
N PHE A 13 -33.49 24.97 -54.19
CA PHE A 13 -33.96 24.42 -52.90
C PHE A 13 -33.58 22.94 -52.68
N SER A 14 -33.18 22.19 -53.72
CA SER A 14 -32.82 20.77 -53.62
C SER A 14 -31.41 20.49 -53.07
N GLY A 15 -30.61 21.52 -52.79
CA GLY A 15 -29.20 21.40 -52.40
C GLY A 15 -28.88 21.47 -50.91
N PHE A 16 -29.87 21.67 -50.03
CA PHE A 16 -29.62 21.80 -48.59
C PHE A 16 -29.69 20.43 -47.89
N THR A 17 -28.54 19.78 -47.71
CA THR A 17 -28.42 18.71 -46.72
C THR A 17 -28.40 19.35 -45.33
N THR A 18 -29.51 19.29 -44.61
CA THR A 18 -29.54 19.69 -43.20
C THR A 18 -28.93 18.58 -42.35
N TYR A 19 -27.85 18.87 -41.63
CA TYR A 19 -27.32 17.95 -40.62
C TYR A 19 -28.23 18.03 -39.39
N ALA A 20 -29.05 17.01 -39.17
CA ALA A 20 -29.98 16.93 -38.05
C ALA A 20 -29.32 16.51 -36.71
N GLN A 21 -28.02 16.22 -36.71
CA GLN A 21 -27.29 15.85 -35.50
C GLN A 21 -27.10 17.08 -34.60
N THR A 22 -27.90 17.15 -33.55
CA THR A 22 -27.85 18.21 -32.54
C THR A 22 -27.47 17.61 -31.19
N LYS A 23 -26.58 18.29 -30.48
CA LYS A 23 -26.37 18.06 -29.05
C LYS A 23 -27.66 18.41 -28.30
N ILE A 24 -28.06 17.62 -27.30
CA ILE A 24 -29.20 17.96 -26.45
C ILE A 24 -28.67 18.84 -25.32
N LYS A 25 -29.04 20.13 -25.32
CA LYS A 25 -28.59 21.10 -24.32
C LYS A 25 -29.71 22.02 -23.86
N ASP A 26 -29.59 22.55 -22.64
CA ASP A 26 -30.56 23.49 -22.06
C ASP A 26 -30.07 24.95 -22.00
N GLY A 27 -28.91 25.23 -22.61
CA GLY A 27 -28.34 26.58 -22.71
C GLY A 27 -27.51 27.01 -21.49
N THR A 28 -27.36 26.16 -20.48
CA THR A 28 -26.56 26.49 -19.28
C THR A 28 -25.05 26.43 -19.49
N VAL A 29 -24.59 25.88 -20.62
CA VAL A 29 -23.18 25.79 -21.02
C VAL A 29 -22.96 26.47 -22.38
N VAL A 30 -21.91 27.29 -22.48
CA VAL A 30 -21.46 27.91 -23.74
C VAL A 30 -20.43 26.99 -24.41
N SER A 31 -20.81 26.30 -25.48
CA SER A 31 -19.98 25.33 -26.20
C SER A 31 -20.39 25.23 -27.69
N PRO A 32 -19.55 24.65 -28.56
CA PRO A 32 -19.92 24.35 -29.95
C PRO A 32 -21.20 23.50 -30.02
N GLY A 33 -22.08 23.82 -30.98
CA GLY A 33 -23.39 23.15 -31.12
C GLY A 33 -23.34 21.71 -31.65
N LEU A 34 -22.19 21.27 -32.17
CA LEU A 34 -22.00 19.90 -32.64
C LEU A 34 -21.67 18.97 -31.45
N PRO A 35 -22.23 17.74 -31.41
CA PRO A 35 -21.78 16.71 -30.50
C PRO A 35 -20.31 16.32 -30.72
N ASN A 36 -19.70 15.69 -29.73
CA ASN A 36 -18.42 15.00 -29.85
C ASN A 36 -18.47 14.01 -31.02
N VAL A 37 -17.44 14.01 -31.88
CA VAL A 37 -17.38 13.16 -33.09
C VAL A 37 -17.50 11.66 -32.77
N ASN A 38 -17.17 11.24 -31.55
CA ASN A 38 -17.26 9.86 -31.08
C ASN A 38 -18.55 9.57 -30.29
N ALA A 39 -19.49 10.52 -30.19
CA ALA A 39 -20.72 10.37 -29.44
C ALA A 39 -21.94 10.44 -30.36
N VAL A 40 -22.76 9.38 -30.34
CA VAL A 40 -24.09 9.39 -30.99
C VAL A 40 -25.09 10.20 -30.17
N LEU A 41 -24.89 10.30 -28.85
CA LEU A 41 -25.68 11.12 -27.93
C LEU A 41 -24.76 11.90 -26.99
N GLU A 42 -24.93 13.22 -26.96
CA GLU A 42 -24.31 14.10 -25.98
C GLU A 42 -25.39 14.96 -25.32
N LEU A 43 -25.38 14.95 -23.98
CA LEU A 43 -26.27 15.75 -23.13
C LEU A 43 -25.42 16.79 -22.41
N GLU A 44 -25.80 18.06 -22.49
CA GLU A 44 -25.04 19.15 -21.89
C GLU A 44 -25.94 20.06 -21.05
N SER A 45 -25.69 20.05 -19.74
CA SER A 45 -26.35 20.90 -18.75
C SER A 45 -25.44 21.04 -17.52
N THR A 46 -25.50 22.16 -16.82
CA THR A 46 -24.80 22.35 -15.53
C THR A 46 -25.58 21.80 -14.34
N ASN A 47 -26.87 21.49 -14.51
CA ASN A 47 -27.78 21.16 -13.41
C ASN A 47 -28.80 20.05 -13.72
N LYS A 48 -28.72 19.40 -14.88
CA LYS A 48 -29.52 18.23 -15.26
C LYS A 48 -28.62 17.08 -15.67
N GLY A 49 -29.10 15.86 -15.48
CA GLY A 49 -28.42 14.64 -15.89
C GLY A 49 -29.31 13.72 -16.72
N LEU A 50 -28.75 12.58 -17.11
CA LEU A 50 -29.51 11.50 -17.72
C LEU A 50 -30.23 10.68 -16.63
N LEU A 51 -31.56 10.72 -16.62
CA LEU A 51 -32.34 9.78 -15.82
C LEU A 51 -32.48 8.48 -16.62
N LEU A 52 -31.69 7.47 -16.26
CA LEU A 52 -31.78 6.13 -16.85
C LEU A 52 -33.12 5.45 -16.52
N PRO A 53 -33.55 4.48 -17.35
CA PRO A 53 -34.71 3.65 -17.02
C PRO A 53 -34.59 3.02 -15.64
N ARG A 54 -35.64 3.16 -14.84
CA ARG A 54 -35.76 2.57 -13.51
C ARG A 54 -36.46 1.22 -13.62
N VAL A 55 -35.75 0.16 -13.27
CA VAL A 55 -36.24 -1.22 -13.40
C VAL A 55 -36.08 -1.95 -12.07
N ALA A 56 -36.98 -2.88 -11.76
CA ALA A 56 -36.84 -3.77 -10.63
C ALA A 56 -36.13 -5.05 -11.11
N LEU A 57 -34.83 -5.16 -10.86
CA LEU A 57 -34.08 -6.39 -11.14
C LEU A 57 -34.38 -7.43 -10.05
N GLU A 58 -34.35 -8.71 -10.44
CA GLU A 58 -34.59 -9.83 -9.51
C GLU A 58 -33.29 -10.46 -9.04
N GLN A 59 -32.35 -10.71 -9.96
CA GLN A 59 -31.02 -11.28 -9.75
C GLN A 59 -30.08 -10.85 -10.88
N THR A 60 -28.77 -10.86 -10.66
CA THR A 60 -27.80 -10.47 -11.69
C THR A 60 -27.78 -11.40 -12.91
N SER A 61 -27.99 -12.70 -12.69
CA SER A 61 -27.96 -13.74 -13.73
C SER A 61 -29.25 -13.85 -14.55
N ILE A 62 -30.27 -13.04 -14.26
CA ILE A 62 -31.57 -13.07 -14.93
C ILE A 62 -31.77 -11.76 -15.69
N SER A 63 -32.18 -11.83 -16.95
CA SER A 63 -32.37 -10.64 -17.78
C SER A 63 -33.58 -9.80 -17.39
N THR A 64 -34.55 -10.39 -16.67
CA THR A 64 -35.77 -9.74 -16.18
C THR A 64 -35.47 -8.38 -15.52
N PRO A 65 -36.21 -7.32 -15.87
CA PRO A 65 -37.44 -7.31 -16.68
C PRO A 65 -37.23 -7.25 -18.20
N LEU A 66 -36.00 -7.37 -18.69
CA LEU A 66 -35.72 -7.49 -20.11
C LEU A 66 -35.87 -8.94 -20.58
N ASN A 67 -36.20 -9.11 -21.86
CA ASN A 67 -36.37 -10.43 -22.48
C ASN A 67 -35.05 -11.17 -22.73
N ALA A 68 -33.91 -10.47 -22.68
CA ALA A 68 -32.57 -11.02 -22.85
C ALA A 68 -31.51 -10.08 -22.26
N HIS A 69 -30.33 -10.62 -21.96
CA HIS A 69 -29.14 -9.83 -21.64
C HIS A 69 -28.61 -9.16 -22.92
N VAL A 70 -28.29 -7.86 -22.82
CA VAL A 70 -27.82 -7.04 -23.95
C VAL A 70 -26.60 -6.25 -23.50
N ALA A 71 -25.43 -6.62 -24.02
CA ALA A 71 -24.16 -5.99 -23.65
C ALA A 71 -24.20 -4.46 -23.85
N GLY A 72 -23.73 -3.73 -22.84
CA GLY A 72 -23.70 -2.27 -22.83
C GLY A 72 -25.01 -1.59 -22.40
N MET A 73 -26.09 -2.34 -22.16
CA MET A 73 -27.34 -1.79 -21.61
C MET A 73 -27.11 -1.24 -20.20
N VAL A 74 -27.60 -0.03 -19.88
CA VAL A 74 -27.45 0.58 -18.54
C VAL A 74 -28.80 0.99 -17.98
N VAL A 75 -29.06 0.64 -16.73
CA VAL A 75 -30.31 0.90 -16.01
C VAL A 75 -30.04 1.32 -14.56
N TYR A 76 -31.05 1.90 -13.91
CA TYR A 76 -31.06 2.07 -12.46
C TYR A 76 -31.97 1.00 -11.85
N ASN A 77 -31.40 0.08 -11.06
CA ASN A 77 -32.16 -0.90 -10.30
C ASN A 77 -32.84 -0.22 -9.09
N THR A 78 -34.12 -0.50 -8.88
CA THR A 78 -34.89 -0.02 -7.73
C THR A 78 -35.16 -1.07 -6.67
N ALA A 79 -34.90 -2.35 -6.95
CA ALA A 79 -35.24 -3.46 -6.08
C ALA A 79 -34.07 -3.90 -5.19
N THR A 80 -34.42 -4.41 -4.01
CA THR A 80 -33.54 -5.29 -3.22
C THR A 80 -34.12 -6.70 -3.35
N ALA A 81 -33.48 -7.53 -4.17
CA ALA A 81 -33.92 -8.90 -4.46
C ALA A 81 -32.70 -9.75 -4.83
N GLY A 82 -32.67 -11.02 -4.40
CA GLY A 82 -31.51 -11.89 -4.66
C GLY A 82 -30.18 -11.25 -4.27
N ASP A 83 -29.30 -11.06 -5.24
CA ASP A 83 -27.99 -10.43 -5.12
C ASP A 83 -27.94 -8.97 -5.62
N VAL A 84 -29.08 -8.41 -6.04
CA VAL A 84 -29.19 -7.02 -6.46
C VAL A 84 -29.70 -6.12 -5.35
N VAL A 85 -29.14 -4.92 -5.30
CA VAL A 85 -29.60 -3.80 -4.46
C VAL A 85 -29.77 -2.55 -5.33
N PRO A 86 -30.52 -1.53 -4.88
CA PRO A 86 -30.70 -0.31 -5.65
C PRO A 86 -29.36 0.33 -6.07
N GLY A 87 -29.30 0.81 -7.31
CA GLY A 87 -28.09 1.42 -7.88
C GLY A 87 -28.01 1.28 -9.40
N TYR A 88 -26.93 1.79 -9.98
CA TYR A 88 -26.67 1.66 -11.42
C TYR A 88 -26.17 0.26 -11.76
N TYR A 89 -26.69 -0.33 -12.83
CA TYR A 89 -26.23 -1.60 -13.38
C TYR A 89 -26.01 -1.43 -14.88
N TYR A 90 -24.96 -2.04 -15.39
CA TYR A 90 -24.82 -2.30 -16.81
C TYR A 90 -24.90 -3.80 -17.08
N ASN A 91 -25.31 -4.18 -18.28
CA ASN A 91 -25.34 -5.58 -18.69
C ASN A 91 -24.08 -5.89 -19.50
N ASP A 92 -23.41 -7.00 -19.21
CA ASP A 92 -22.19 -7.42 -19.93
C ASP A 92 -22.47 -8.34 -21.13
N GLY A 93 -23.75 -8.61 -21.42
CA GLY A 93 -24.21 -9.58 -22.42
C GLY A 93 -24.61 -10.92 -21.84
N SER A 94 -24.28 -11.18 -20.57
CA SER A 94 -24.56 -12.44 -19.87
C SER A 94 -25.20 -12.26 -18.49
N GLN A 95 -25.02 -11.09 -17.86
CA GLN A 95 -25.52 -10.77 -16.52
C GLN A 95 -25.58 -9.25 -16.31
N TRP A 96 -26.29 -8.83 -15.26
CA TRP A 96 -26.23 -7.48 -14.73
C TRP A 96 -25.02 -7.31 -13.80
N VAL A 97 -24.17 -6.34 -14.11
CA VAL A 97 -23.04 -5.93 -13.28
C VAL A 97 -23.38 -4.60 -12.63
N LYS A 98 -23.33 -4.57 -11.29
CA LYS A 98 -23.51 -3.32 -10.55
C LYS A 98 -22.37 -2.37 -10.93
N ALA A 99 -22.70 -1.19 -11.44
CA ALA A 99 -21.76 -0.11 -11.63
C ALA A 99 -21.44 0.52 -10.27
N SER A 100 -20.68 -0.22 -9.44
CA SER A 100 -20.04 0.37 -8.28
C SER A 100 -18.97 1.33 -8.78
N GLY A 101 -19.09 2.63 -8.48
CA GLY A 101 -17.92 3.49 -8.48
C GLY A 101 -16.89 2.85 -7.56
N SER A 102 -15.61 2.85 -7.95
CA SER A 102 -14.54 2.20 -7.21
C SER A 102 -14.51 2.63 -5.73
N ALA A 103 -15.29 1.96 -4.89
CA ALA A 103 -14.88 1.60 -3.54
C ALA A 103 -14.01 0.34 -3.66
N GLY A 104 -13.07 0.37 -4.60
CA GLY A 104 -11.97 -0.58 -4.72
C GLY A 104 -10.91 -0.24 -3.69
N THR A 105 -11.29 0.03 -2.44
CA THR A 105 -10.38 -0.16 -1.33
C THR A 105 -10.45 -1.65 -1.03
N SER A 106 -9.75 -2.45 -1.83
CA SER A 106 -9.12 -3.63 -1.26
C SER A 106 -8.38 -3.11 -0.04
N ASN A 107 -8.97 -3.31 1.14
CA ASN A 107 -8.41 -2.85 2.38
C ASN A 107 -7.03 -3.49 2.43
N GLU A 108 -5.97 -2.71 2.27
CA GLU A 108 -4.65 -3.25 2.58
C GLU A 108 -4.75 -3.78 4.01
N PRO A 109 -4.26 -4.98 4.30
CA PRO A 109 -4.48 -5.58 5.60
C PRO A 109 -3.89 -4.70 6.72
N TRP A 110 -2.98 -3.77 6.38
CA TRP A 110 -2.22 -2.91 7.28
C TRP A 110 -2.94 -1.66 7.79
N ASN A 111 -2.88 -1.48 9.11
CA ASN A 111 -3.35 -0.29 9.84
C ASN A 111 -2.17 0.56 10.32
N VAL A 112 -2.39 1.86 10.49
CA VAL A 112 -1.40 2.80 11.06
C VAL A 112 -1.19 2.49 12.55
N GLN A 113 0.06 2.35 12.97
CA GLN A 113 0.41 2.07 14.37
C GLN A 113 -0.15 3.16 15.30
N GLY A 114 -0.81 2.75 16.39
CA GLY A 114 -1.49 3.66 17.33
C GLY A 114 -2.88 4.13 16.88
N SER A 115 -3.39 3.61 15.76
CA SER A 115 -4.71 3.91 15.21
C SER A 115 -5.46 2.63 14.83
N SER A 116 -6.73 2.75 14.45
CA SER A 116 -7.53 1.71 13.79
C SER A 116 -7.78 2.00 12.30
N THR A 117 -7.13 3.03 11.75
CA THR A 117 -7.27 3.43 10.35
C THR A 117 -6.32 2.65 9.44
N PRO A 118 -6.77 2.21 8.25
CA PRO A 118 -5.89 1.63 7.24
C PRO A 118 -4.75 2.57 6.85
N ALA A 119 -3.57 2.02 6.57
CA ALA A 119 -2.46 2.76 6.00
C ALA A 119 -2.72 3.09 4.53
N SER A 120 -2.22 4.24 4.07
CA SER A 120 -2.36 4.73 2.69
C SER A 120 -1.03 5.19 2.07
N GLY A 121 0.04 5.29 2.87
CA GLY A 121 1.36 5.73 2.41
C GLY A 121 2.50 4.83 2.91
N ASN A 122 3.55 4.71 2.08
CA ASN A 122 4.74 3.89 2.38
C ASN A 122 5.64 4.46 3.49
N SER A 123 5.37 5.70 3.96
CA SER A 123 6.12 6.34 5.04
C SER A 123 5.43 6.20 6.41
N GLU A 124 4.27 5.57 6.46
CA GLU A 124 3.53 5.35 7.71
C GLU A 124 4.09 4.13 8.46
N HIS A 125 4.13 4.21 9.79
CA HIS A 125 4.36 3.03 10.61
C HIS A 125 3.10 2.17 10.62
N ILE A 126 3.24 0.89 10.30
CA ILE A 126 2.10 -0.02 10.11
C ILE A 126 2.18 -1.24 11.02
N TYR A 127 1.02 -1.80 11.40
CA TYR A 127 0.94 -3.02 12.21
C TYR A 127 -0.08 -4.00 11.67
N GLN A 128 0.11 -5.29 12.00
CA GLN A 128 -0.84 -6.41 11.86
C GLN A 128 -0.94 -7.26 13.12
N THR A 129 -2.14 -7.76 13.39
CA THR A 129 -2.41 -8.70 14.49
C THR A 129 -2.35 -10.16 14.06
N GLY A 130 -2.44 -10.43 12.75
CA GLY A 130 -2.25 -11.76 12.16
C GLY A 130 -0.78 -12.04 11.82
N ASN A 131 -0.49 -13.28 11.43
CA ASN A 131 0.85 -13.70 11.02
C ASN A 131 1.18 -13.19 9.61
N VAL A 132 2.42 -12.73 9.43
CA VAL A 132 2.96 -12.23 8.16
C VAL A 132 3.98 -13.23 7.65
N SER A 133 3.70 -13.84 6.49
CA SER A 133 4.63 -14.76 5.83
C SER A 133 5.20 -14.13 4.56
N ILE A 134 6.52 -14.17 4.39
CA ILE A 134 7.23 -13.62 3.23
C ILE A 134 7.92 -14.77 2.48
N GLY A 135 7.79 -14.81 1.15
CA GLY A 135 8.42 -15.83 0.30
C GLY A 135 7.78 -17.22 0.36
N LYS A 136 6.64 -17.38 1.04
CA LYS A 136 5.91 -18.66 1.17
C LYS A 136 4.68 -18.67 0.26
N ASN A 137 4.61 -19.60 -0.70
CA ASN A 137 3.43 -19.81 -1.55
C ASN A 137 2.64 -21.06 -1.10
N SER A 138 1.99 -21.00 0.06
CA SER A 138 1.14 -22.10 0.53
C SER A 138 0.00 -21.60 1.40
N SER A 139 -1.14 -22.29 1.34
CA SER A 139 -2.32 -22.02 2.18
C SER A 139 -2.11 -22.27 3.69
N ALA A 140 -0.95 -22.80 4.11
CA ALA A 140 -0.61 -22.97 5.51
C ALA A 140 -0.13 -21.64 6.12
N VAL A 141 -0.87 -21.13 7.11
CA VAL A 141 -0.48 -19.97 7.91
C VAL A 141 0.93 -20.15 8.47
N GLY A 142 1.72 -19.08 8.49
CA GLY A 142 3.00 -19.09 9.20
C GLY A 142 2.78 -19.48 10.67
N SER A 143 3.74 -20.17 11.28
CA SER A 143 3.69 -20.56 12.70
C SER A 143 4.24 -19.48 13.64
N SER A 144 4.64 -18.32 13.09
CA SER A 144 5.21 -17.18 13.80
C SER A 144 4.55 -15.89 13.30
N THR A 145 4.54 -14.86 14.15
CA THR A 145 3.99 -13.53 13.81
C THR A 145 4.66 -12.91 12.58
N LEU A 146 5.98 -13.10 12.44
CA LEU A 146 6.73 -12.87 11.21
C LEU A 146 7.47 -14.16 10.84
N GLN A 147 7.25 -14.66 9.62
CA GLN A 147 7.96 -15.81 9.08
C GLN A 147 8.50 -15.48 7.69
N VAL A 148 9.83 -15.50 7.55
CA VAL A 148 10.50 -15.29 6.26
C VAL A 148 11.00 -16.63 5.74
N TYR A 149 10.45 -17.07 4.61
CA TYR A 149 10.91 -18.25 3.89
C TYR A 149 11.92 -17.82 2.82
N GLY A 150 13.11 -17.44 3.29
CA GLY A 150 14.16 -16.84 2.47
C GLY A 150 15.24 -16.18 3.32
N SER A 151 16.05 -15.33 2.70
CA SER A 151 17.10 -14.57 3.39
C SER A 151 16.55 -13.35 4.13
N VAL A 152 17.13 -13.05 5.30
CA VAL A 152 16.93 -11.79 6.01
C VAL A 152 18.24 -11.01 5.99
N SER A 153 18.22 -9.79 5.48
CA SER A 153 19.35 -8.86 5.60
C SER A 153 19.16 -7.99 6.83
N THR A 154 20.23 -7.76 7.58
CA THR A 154 20.23 -6.86 8.73
C THR A 154 21.28 -5.75 8.53
N PRO A 155 21.05 -4.53 9.02
CA PRO A 155 21.98 -3.43 8.86
C PRO A 155 23.29 -3.70 9.62
N ILE A 156 24.40 -3.34 8.98
CA ILE A 156 25.74 -3.39 9.56
C ILE A 156 26.45 -2.06 9.36
N ARG A 157 26.94 -1.48 10.46
CA ARG A 157 27.66 -0.19 10.47
C ARG A 157 28.99 -0.34 11.18
N SER A 158 30.01 0.38 10.70
CA SER A 158 31.34 0.40 11.30
C SER A 158 31.60 1.76 11.96
N VAL A 159 32.19 1.77 13.15
CA VAL A 159 32.43 3.00 13.92
C VAL A 159 33.85 3.06 14.48
N THR A 160 34.42 4.26 14.55
CA THR A 160 35.76 4.53 15.12
C THR A 160 35.73 5.53 16.27
N GLN A 161 34.57 6.13 16.53
CA GLN A 161 34.31 7.11 17.59
C GLN A 161 33.03 6.71 18.35
N SER A 162 32.79 7.35 19.49
CA SER A 162 31.54 7.16 20.24
C SER A 162 30.32 7.42 19.35
N THR A 163 29.28 6.60 19.49
CA THR A 163 28.07 6.65 18.66
C THR A 163 26.84 6.37 19.51
N THR A 164 25.69 6.86 19.08
CA THR A 164 24.38 6.42 19.58
C THR A 164 23.81 5.38 18.62
N LEU A 165 23.16 4.36 19.17
CA LEU A 165 22.43 3.36 18.39
C LEU A 165 20.96 3.77 18.27
N THR A 166 20.38 3.60 17.08
CA THR A 166 18.96 3.86 16.81
C THR A 166 18.25 2.57 16.40
N GLU A 167 16.97 2.66 16.07
CA GLU A 167 16.23 1.52 15.54
C GLU A 167 16.67 1.03 14.16
N GLU A 168 17.48 1.82 13.46
CA GLU A 168 18.07 1.48 12.17
C GLU A 168 19.36 0.64 12.29
N ASP A 169 19.92 0.51 13.50
CA ASP A 169 21.11 -0.29 13.75
C ASP A 169 20.76 -1.73 14.15
N TYR A 170 21.60 -2.69 13.74
CA TYR A 170 21.57 -4.06 14.25
C TYR A 170 22.98 -4.53 14.57
N THR A 171 23.85 -4.69 13.57
CA THR A 171 25.26 -5.02 13.78
C THR A 171 26.12 -3.76 13.80
N VAL A 172 26.94 -3.60 14.85
CA VAL A 172 27.85 -2.46 14.99
C VAL A 172 29.26 -2.98 15.20
N VAL A 173 30.14 -2.68 14.24
CA VAL A 173 31.55 -3.09 14.29
C VAL A 173 32.42 -1.91 14.72
N CYS A 174 32.86 -1.96 15.96
CA CYS A 174 33.72 -0.96 16.57
C CYS A 174 35.19 -1.24 16.17
N ARG A 175 35.86 -0.26 15.55
CA ARG A 175 37.26 -0.32 15.05
C ARG A 175 38.11 0.85 15.53
N GLN A 176 37.78 1.37 16.70
CA GLN A 176 38.43 2.48 17.39
C GLN A 176 39.87 2.16 17.82
N SER A 177 40.72 3.19 17.86
CA SER A 177 42.07 3.15 18.47
C SER A 177 42.12 3.75 19.88
N SER A 178 41.06 4.44 20.30
CA SER A 178 40.86 5.03 21.61
C SER A 178 39.57 4.45 22.22
N ALA A 179 39.41 4.46 23.54
CA ALA A 179 38.17 3.99 24.15
C ALA A 179 36.96 4.81 23.64
N ILE A 180 35.85 4.13 23.35
CA ILE A 180 34.61 4.76 22.86
C ILE A 180 33.41 4.30 23.68
N ILE A 181 32.34 5.10 23.63
CA ILE A 181 31.03 4.76 24.18
C ILE A 181 30.09 4.42 23.02
N VAL A 182 29.47 3.24 23.07
CA VAL A 182 28.30 2.90 22.27
C VAL A 182 27.07 3.15 23.13
N SER A 183 26.38 4.27 22.85
CA SER A 183 25.20 4.68 23.60
C SER A 183 23.98 3.89 23.13
N LEU A 184 23.50 3.00 24.00
CA LEU A 184 22.25 2.26 23.87
C LEU A 184 21.06 3.19 24.22
N PRO A 185 19.89 3.00 23.58
CA PRO A 185 18.66 3.65 24.02
C PRO A 185 18.21 3.13 25.39
N ASP A 186 17.33 3.89 26.04
CA ASP A 186 16.72 3.50 27.32
C ASP A 186 16.00 2.16 27.16
N PRO A 187 16.45 1.09 27.85
CA PRO A 187 15.85 -0.24 27.72
C PRO A 187 14.36 -0.25 28.02
N ALA A 188 13.86 0.64 28.89
CA ALA A 188 12.44 0.73 29.23
C ALA A 188 11.54 1.17 28.06
N THR A 189 12.13 1.82 27.04
CA THR A 189 11.40 2.33 25.88
C THR A 189 11.46 1.40 24.67
N CYS A 190 12.26 0.34 24.73
CA CYS A 190 12.56 -0.50 23.56
C CYS A 190 12.64 -2.00 23.91
N ALA A 191 11.71 -2.50 24.72
CA ALA A 191 11.65 -3.92 25.07
C ALA A 191 11.73 -4.82 23.82
N GLY A 192 12.60 -5.82 23.86
CA GLY A 192 12.86 -6.74 22.76
C GLY A 192 13.86 -6.24 21.70
N ARG A 193 14.27 -4.96 21.70
CA ARG A 193 15.30 -4.41 20.79
C ARG A 193 16.61 -5.18 20.98
N MET A 194 17.23 -5.57 19.87
CA MET A 194 18.49 -6.29 19.84
C MET A 194 19.58 -5.50 19.13
N TYR A 195 20.80 -5.56 19.65
CA TYR A 195 22.01 -5.06 18.99
C TYR A 195 23.13 -6.10 19.07
N TYR A 196 23.82 -6.32 17.95
CA TYR A 196 25.00 -7.16 17.87
C TYR A 196 26.25 -6.29 17.77
N ILE A 197 26.93 -6.11 18.90
CA ILE A 197 28.07 -5.19 19.01
C ILE A 197 29.36 -6.01 18.97
N ILE A 198 30.26 -5.61 18.07
CA ILE A 198 31.55 -6.27 17.85
C ILE A 198 32.66 -5.28 18.22
N ASN A 199 33.39 -5.55 19.30
CA ASN A 199 34.63 -4.83 19.58
C ASN A 199 35.80 -5.45 18.81
N ASN A 200 36.09 -4.88 17.65
CA ASN A 200 37.23 -5.21 16.80
C ASN A 200 38.23 -4.02 16.70
N GLY A 201 38.26 -3.16 17.71
CA GLY A 201 39.24 -2.08 17.86
C GLY A 201 40.41 -2.49 18.74
N THR A 202 41.29 -1.53 19.05
CA THR A 202 42.47 -1.78 19.92
C THR A 202 42.24 -1.39 21.37
N GLN A 203 41.08 -0.81 21.69
CA GLN A 203 40.70 -0.38 23.04
C GLN A 203 39.30 -0.83 23.42
N ALA A 204 38.96 -0.80 24.71
CA ALA A 204 37.65 -1.20 25.19
C ALA A 204 36.51 -0.35 24.60
N VAL A 205 35.37 -0.99 24.37
CA VAL A 205 34.10 -0.32 24.07
C VAL A 205 33.27 -0.35 25.35
N THR A 206 32.74 0.80 25.77
CA THR A 206 31.79 0.85 26.88
C THR A 206 30.38 1.19 26.40
N THR A 207 29.38 0.84 27.19
CA THR A 207 27.98 1.22 26.98
C THR A 207 27.53 2.17 28.09
N ASN A 208 26.68 3.14 27.75
CA ASN A 208 26.10 4.08 28.70
C ASN A 208 25.14 3.40 29.71
N TYR A 209 24.49 2.30 29.31
CA TYR A 209 23.74 1.42 30.19
C TYR A 209 24.56 0.17 30.50
N ALA A 210 24.54 -0.27 31.76
CA ALA A 210 25.04 -1.60 32.10
C ALA A 210 24.12 -2.68 31.53
N PHE A 211 24.69 -3.83 31.22
CA PHE A 211 23.97 -5.01 30.78
C PHE A 211 24.27 -6.21 31.68
N GLU A 212 23.23 -6.99 31.94
CA GLU A 212 23.29 -8.18 32.79
C GLU A 212 23.91 -9.35 32.04
N VAL A 213 24.88 -10.03 32.67
CA VAL A 213 25.63 -11.15 32.06
C VAL A 213 25.54 -12.46 32.81
N ALA A 214 25.10 -12.38 34.06
CA ALA A 214 24.62 -13.46 34.88
C ALA A 214 23.65 -12.86 35.89
N THR A 215 22.83 -13.69 36.55
CA THR A 215 21.85 -13.20 37.53
C THR A 215 22.51 -12.29 38.58
N GLY A 216 22.13 -11.02 38.58
CA GLY A 216 22.65 -9.98 39.48
C GLY A 216 24.03 -9.41 39.12
N VAL A 217 24.67 -9.90 38.06
CA VAL A 217 26.01 -9.46 37.61
C VAL A 217 25.86 -8.58 36.37
N ASN A 218 26.30 -7.33 36.49
CA ASN A 218 26.22 -6.34 35.43
C ASN A 218 27.62 -5.92 34.98
N GLN A 219 27.76 -5.59 33.70
CA GLN A 219 28.95 -4.94 33.16
C GLN A 219 28.55 -3.86 32.16
N SER A 220 29.47 -2.95 31.87
CA SER A 220 29.27 -1.90 30.86
C SER A 220 30.39 -1.88 29.82
N THR A 221 31.20 -2.94 29.77
CA THR A 221 32.40 -2.99 28.92
C THR A 221 32.37 -4.23 28.04
N ILE A 222 32.66 -4.03 26.76
CA ILE A 222 32.96 -5.08 25.79
C ILE A 222 34.49 -5.04 25.58
N PRO A 223 35.23 -6.03 26.10
CA PRO A 223 36.69 -6.02 26.07
C PRO A 223 37.23 -6.17 24.65
N VAL A 224 38.53 -5.89 24.47
CA VAL A 224 39.23 -6.13 23.21
C VAL A 224 39.41 -7.63 23.00
N ALA A 225 39.31 -8.11 21.76
CA ALA A 225 39.65 -9.50 21.45
C ALA A 225 41.15 -9.74 21.62
N VAL A 226 41.50 -10.85 22.27
CA VAL A 226 42.90 -11.21 22.56
C VAL A 226 43.57 -11.94 21.39
N ASN A 227 42.81 -12.40 20.38
CA ASN A 227 43.28 -13.23 19.27
C ASN A 227 42.90 -12.64 17.90
N GLY A 228 43.87 -12.50 16.98
CA GLY A 228 43.67 -11.95 15.62
C GLY A 228 43.53 -13.01 14.52
N ILE A 229 43.41 -12.57 13.25
CA ILE A 229 43.07 -13.39 12.06
C ILE A 229 44.12 -14.50 11.76
N ASN A 230 45.36 -14.35 12.23
CA ASN A 230 46.43 -15.34 12.05
C ASN A 230 46.62 -16.28 13.27
N SER A 231 45.70 -16.24 14.24
CA SER A 231 45.66 -17.21 15.36
C SER A 231 45.09 -18.54 14.86
N PRO A 232 45.54 -19.69 15.39
CA PRO A 232 44.86 -20.98 15.16
C PRO A 232 43.39 -20.96 15.60
N ASN A 233 43.04 -20.04 16.50
CA ASN A 233 41.67 -19.70 16.88
C ASN A 233 41.45 -18.20 16.57
N PRO A 234 41.22 -17.84 15.29
CA PRO A 234 41.06 -16.45 14.91
C PRO A 234 39.74 -15.92 15.46
N ASN A 235 39.77 -14.75 16.11
CA ASN A 235 38.56 -14.11 16.61
C ASN A 235 38.38 -12.73 15.96
N PHE A 236 37.26 -12.54 15.26
CA PHE A 236 36.89 -11.22 14.75
C PHE A 236 36.21 -10.42 15.86
N GLY A 237 37.02 -9.85 16.75
CA GLY A 237 36.55 -9.02 17.86
C GLY A 237 35.75 -9.78 18.93
N GLN A 238 35.47 -9.10 20.05
CA GLN A 238 34.51 -9.61 21.05
C GLN A 238 33.09 -9.28 20.60
N LYS A 239 32.22 -10.29 20.55
CA LYS A 239 30.87 -10.21 19.94
C LYS A 239 29.80 -10.38 20.99
N TYR A 240 28.99 -9.35 21.22
CA TYR A 240 27.97 -9.32 22.26
C TYR A 240 26.62 -9.07 21.59
N LEU A 241 25.71 -10.04 21.70
CA LEU A 241 24.30 -9.83 21.36
C LEU A 241 23.57 -9.36 22.61
N LEU A 242 23.21 -8.08 22.63
CA LEU A 242 22.43 -7.49 23.70
C LEU A 242 20.97 -7.40 23.30
N GLN A 243 20.06 -7.68 24.25
CA GLN A 243 18.63 -7.48 24.08
C GLN A 243 18.05 -6.74 25.28
N SER A 244 17.16 -5.78 25.02
CA SER A 244 16.39 -5.13 26.10
C SER A 244 15.29 -6.06 26.61
N ASP A 245 15.17 -6.20 27.92
CA ASP A 245 14.04 -6.89 28.58
C ASP A 245 12.90 -5.92 28.96
N GLY A 246 13.02 -4.63 28.63
CA GLY A 246 12.09 -3.58 29.04
C GLY A 246 12.42 -2.91 30.39
N THR A 247 13.54 -3.27 31.03
CA THR A 247 14.04 -2.64 32.26
C THR A 247 15.55 -2.41 32.19
N LYS A 248 16.29 -3.35 31.59
CA LYS A 248 17.74 -3.31 31.41
C LYS A 248 18.14 -3.95 30.09
N TRP A 249 19.41 -3.83 29.75
CA TRP A 249 20.03 -4.61 28.68
C TRP A 249 20.52 -5.95 29.24
N VAL A 250 20.38 -7.03 28.47
CA VAL A 250 20.81 -8.38 28.85
C VAL A 250 21.70 -8.94 27.75
N LEU A 251 22.81 -9.57 28.13
CA LEU A 251 23.66 -10.31 27.20
C LEU A 251 23.02 -11.68 26.90
N ILE A 252 22.59 -11.88 25.66
CA ILE A 252 21.91 -13.10 25.22
C ILE A 252 22.89 -14.13 24.66
N SER A 253 23.97 -13.68 24.03
CA SER A 253 24.95 -14.56 23.42
C SER A 253 26.31 -13.89 23.33
N LEU A 254 27.34 -14.70 23.61
CA LEU A 254 28.72 -14.44 23.22
C LEU A 254 29.00 -15.18 21.91
N GLY A 255 29.62 -14.49 20.95
CA GLY A 255 29.95 -15.04 19.63
C GLY A 255 31.43 -15.28 19.40
#